data_AF-A0A974SMG1-F1
#
_entry.id   AF-A0A974SMG1-F1
#
_cell.length_a   1.000
_cell.length_b   1.000
_cell.length_c   1.000
_cell.angle_alpha   90.00
_cell.angle_beta   90.00
_cell.angle_gamma   90.00
#
_symmetry.space_group_name_H-M   'P 1'
#
loop_
_entity.id
_entity.type
_entity.pdbx_description
1 polymer ?
#
loop_
_entity_poly.entity_id
_entity_poly.type
_entity_poly.pdbx_seq_one_letter_code
_entity_poly.pdbx_strand_id
1 'polypeptide(L)'
;MKKYLVGMAAFCFGSLAAGDDDVAANAFLRENLRSINDEVAAYRPMLESMGKDPRAGRDSREALARIDALLVEARRLAQQTKLAEAVRQGETAKRLAIETMVRLKAGETVTHALRFETPADEYAYELRRFDSNAMLVSMNLEDKGDAGLRGRVDAEMTAAGRLKAAAAAEAAAGRYGEAVKRMETASGHLTRALQALGVPVF
;
A
#
# COMPACT_ATOMS: atom_id res chain seq x y z
N MET A 1 -37.02 -30.77 76.37
CA MET A 1 -37.02 -29.61 75.45
C MET A 1 -35.56 -29.19 75.24
N LYS A 2 -34.88 -29.68 74.19
CA LYS A 2 -34.42 -28.96 72.98
C LYS A 2 -33.71 -27.61 73.23
N LYS A 3 -32.42 -27.53 72.87
CA LYS A 3 -31.79 -26.63 71.84
C LYS A 3 -30.25 -26.59 72.06
N TYR A 4 -29.48 -27.34 71.27
CA TYR A 4 -28.65 -26.97 70.10
C TYR A 4 -27.23 -26.48 70.43
N LEU A 5 -26.25 -27.38 70.20
CA LEU A 5 -24.87 -27.06 69.84
C LEU A 5 -24.88 -26.23 68.54
N VAL A 6 -24.16 -25.11 68.52
CA VAL A 6 -23.73 -24.46 67.28
C VAL A 6 -22.26 -24.78 67.09
N GLY A 7 -21.97 -25.73 66.19
CA GLY A 7 -20.65 -25.91 65.62
C GLY A 7 -20.42 -24.83 64.57
N MET A 8 -19.40 -24.01 64.75
CA MET A 8 -18.97 -23.01 63.80
C MET A 8 -18.10 -23.71 62.75
N ALA A 9 -18.69 -24.02 61.59
CA ALA A 9 -17.98 -24.53 60.44
C ALA A 9 -17.12 -23.42 59.82
N ALA A 10 -15.83 -23.70 59.68
CA ALA A 10 -14.90 -22.94 58.87
C ALA A 10 -15.38 -22.93 57.41
N PHE A 11 -15.42 -21.75 56.79
CA PHE A 11 -15.46 -21.63 55.34
C PHE A 11 -14.22 -20.85 54.89
N CYS A 12 -13.21 -21.60 54.45
CA CYS A 12 -12.12 -21.04 53.67
C CYS A 12 -12.68 -20.56 52.33
N PHE A 13 -12.73 -19.25 52.13
CA PHE A 13 -12.88 -18.67 50.79
C PHE A 13 -11.54 -18.83 50.06
N GLY A 14 -11.42 -19.92 49.30
CA GLY A 14 -10.33 -20.13 48.35
C GLY A 14 -10.58 -19.32 47.07
N SER A 15 -9.55 -18.56 46.68
CA SER A 15 -9.46 -17.74 45.47
C SER A 15 -9.93 -18.46 44.19
N LEU A 16 -11.01 -17.96 43.57
CA LEU A 16 -11.54 -18.45 42.28
C LEU A 16 -11.23 -17.49 41.11
N ALA A 17 -10.70 -16.29 41.37
CA ALA A 17 -10.58 -15.24 40.36
C ALA A 17 -9.40 -15.40 39.40
N ALA A 18 -8.29 -16.05 39.83
CA ALA A 18 -7.08 -16.15 39.01
C ALA A 18 -7.21 -17.13 37.82
N GLY A 19 -8.15 -18.08 37.87
CA GLY A 19 -8.32 -19.09 36.81
C GLY A 19 -9.08 -18.58 35.58
N ASP A 20 -10.04 -17.68 35.78
CA ASP A 20 -10.91 -17.18 34.71
C ASP A 20 -10.17 -16.17 33.80
N ASP A 21 -9.29 -15.36 34.38
CA ASP A 21 -8.47 -14.38 33.65
C ASP A 21 -7.47 -15.07 32.70
N ASP A 22 -6.85 -16.17 33.11
CA ASP A 22 -5.92 -16.96 32.29
C ASP A 22 -6.65 -17.67 31.13
N VAL A 23 -7.89 -18.12 31.35
CA VAL A 23 -8.71 -18.75 30.29
C VAL A 23 -9.10 -17.71 29.23
N ALA A 24 -9.53 -16.52 29.65
CA ALA A 24 -9.87 -15.43 28.74
C ALA A 24 -8.65 -14.94 27.95
N ALA A 25 -7.50 -14.75 28.61
CA ALA A 25 -6.25 -14.37 27.95
C ALA A 25 -5.79 -15.40 26.92
N ASN A 26 -5.87 -16.69 27.25
CA ASN A 26 -5.54 -17.76 26.31
C ASN A 26 -6.52 -17.84 25.13
N ALA A 27 -7.81 -17.59 25.35
CA ALA A 27 -8.80 -17.52 24.26
C ALA A 27 -8.49 -16.36 23.30
N PHE A 28 -8.17 -15.18 23.84
CA PHE A 28 -7.76 -14.02 23.04
C PHE A 28 -6.50 -14.31 22.20
N LEU A 29 -5.46 -14.91 22.80
CA LEU A 29 -4.23 -15.23 22.07
C LEU A 29 -4.44 -16.27 20.97
N ARG A 30 -5.33 -17.26 21.18
CA ARG A 30 -5.70 -18.23 20.14
C ARG A 30 -6.42 -17.56 18.99
N GLU A 31 -7.34 -16.66 19.28
CA GLU A 31 -8.08 -15.94 18.26
C GLU A 31 -7.18 -15.00 17.46
N ASN A 32 -6.28 -14.28 18.14
CA ASN A 32 -5.27 -13.46 17.50
C ASN A 32 -4.38 -14.30 16.56
N LEU A 33 -3.87 -15.44 17.04
CA LEU A 33 -3.07 -16.33 16.21
C LEU A 33 -3.84 -16.85 14.98
N ARG A 34 -5.14 -17.12 15.12
CA ARG A 34 -6.02 -17.50 14.00
C ARG A 34 -6.10 -16.37 12.97
N SER A 35 -6.44 -15.15 13.42
CA SER A 35 -6.50 -13.96 12.57
C SER A 35 -5.20 -13.73 11.81
N ILE A 36 -4.05 -13.83 12.50
CA ILE A 36 -2.74 -13.69 11.87
C ILE A 36 -2.52 -14.75 10.78
N ASN A 37 -2.88 -16.01 11.05
CA ASN A 37 -2.74 -17.09 10.06
C ASN A 37 -3.62 -16.84 8.83
N ASP A 38 -4.83 -16.35 9.03
CA ASP A 38 -5.78 -16.03 7.94
C ASP A 38 -5.25 -14.87 7.09
N GLU A 39 -4.70 -13.83 7.71
CA GLU A 39 -4.04 -12.73 7.01
C GLU A 39 -2.83 -13.20 6.19
N VAL A 40 -1.94 -14.01 6.79
CA VAL A 40 -0.78 -14.55 6.07
C VAL A 40 -1.22 -15.45 4.90
N ALA A 41 -2.28 -16.24 5.09
CA ALA A 41 -2.87 -17.05 4.02
C ALA A 41 -3.42 -16.17 2.88
N ALA A 42 -4.01 -15.01 3.18
CA ALA A 42 -4.49 -14.07 2.18
C ALA A 42 -3.36 -13.44 1.35
N TYR A 43 -2.17 -13.24 1.93
CA TYR A 43 -1.00 -12.70 1.21
C TYR A 43 -0.27 -13.73 0.34
N ARG A 44 -0.42 -15.03 0.64
CA ARG A 44 0.32 -16.10 -0.03
C ARG A 44 0.14 -16.14 -1.56
N PRO A 45 -1.08 -16.05 -2.14
CA PRO A 45 -1.25 -16.12 -3.59
C PRO A 45 -0.48 -15.02 -4.34
N MET A 46 -0.37 -13.82 -3.75
CA MET A 46 0.41 -12.73 -4.33
C MET A 46 1.90 -13.07 -4.38
N LEU A 47 2.45 -13.57 -3.26
CA LEU A 47 3.85 -14.00 -3.19
C LEU A 47 4.12 -15.19 -4.12
N GLU A 48 3.20 -16.15 -4.24
CA GLU A 48 3.30 -17.26 -5.18
C GLU A 48 3.30 -16.77 -6.64
N SER A 49 2.45 -15.79 -6.98
CA SER A 49 2.44 -15.16 -8.29
C SER A 49 3.76 -14.46 -8.59
N MET A 50 4.27 -13.66 -7.65
CA MET A 50 5.60 -13.03 -7.74
C MET A 50 6.72 -14.07 -7.85
N GLY A 51 6.55 -15.24 -7.24
CA GLY A 51 7.46 -16.39 -7.32
C GLY A 51 7.61 -16.97 -8.74
N LYS A 52 6.70 -16.66 -9.66
CA LYS A 52 6.77 -17.08 -11.07
C LYS A 52 7.56 -16.09 -11.94
N ASP A 53 7.85 -14.90 -11.41
CA ASP A 53 8.62 -13.88 -12.13
C ASP A 53 10.09 -14.31 -12.30
N PRO A 54 10.69 -14.21 -13.50
CA PRO A 54 12.08 -14.61 -13.72
C PRO A 54 13.13 -13.75 -13.00
N ARG A 55 12.80 -12.49 -12.67
CA ARG A 55 13.70 -11.50 -12.05
C ARG A 55 13.53 -11.47 -10.53
N ALA A 56 12.29 -11.55 -10.03
CA ALA A 56 11.94 -11.43 -8.62
C ALA A 56 11.57 -12.78 -7.95
N GLY A 57 11.44 -13.86 -8.72
CA GLY A 57 10.84 -15.09 -8.23
C GLY A 57 11.68 -15.83 -7.19
N ARG A 58 13.01 -15.69 -7.20
CA ARG A 58 13.88 -16.30 -6.18
C ARG A 58 13.57 -15.77 -4.80
N ASP A 59 13.56 -14.45 -4.65
CA ASP A 59 13.31 -13.76 -3.39
C ASP A 59 11.94 -14.09 -2.82
N SER A 60 10.92 -14.14 -3.67
CA SER A 60 9.56 -14.50 -3.25
C SER A 60 9.48 -15.94 -2.74
N ARG A 61 10.12 -16.89 -3.44
CA ARG A 61 10.19 -18.30 -3.01
C ARG A 61 10.96 -18.47 -1.71
N GLU A 62 12.07 -17.75 -1.52
CA GLU A 62 12.83 -17.76 -0.27
C GLU A 62 12.01 -17.19 0.90
N ALA A 63 11.26 -16.11 0.67
CA ALA A 63 10.36 -15.54 1.66
C ALA A 63 9.22 -16.50 2.03
N LEU A 64 8.58 -17.14 1.05
CA LEU A 64 7.54 -18.15 1.28
C LEU A 64 8.04 -19.30 2.15
N ALA A 65 9.24 -19.82 1.87
CA ALA A 65 9.83 -20.90 2.67
C ALA A 65 10.09 -20.46 4.14
N ARG A 66 10.52 -19.22 4.36
CA ARG A 66 10.71 -18.67 5.72
C ARG A 66 9.38 -18.45 6.44
N ILE A 67 8.37 -17.94 5.74
CA ILE A 67 7.00 -17.79 6.26
C ILE A 67 6.46 -19.15 6.70
N ASP A 68 6.61 -20.18 5.87
CA ASP A 68 6.20 -21.55 6.20
C ASP A 68 6.85 -22.06 7.48
N ALA A 69 8.17 -21.88 7.62
CA ALA A 69 8.91 -22.29 8.81
C ALA A 69 8.40 -21.57 10.08
N LEU A 70 8.15 -20.25 9.99
CA LEU A 70 7.62 -19.46 11.11
C LEU A 70 6.22 -19.91 11.52
N LEU A 71 5.35 -20.22 10.56
CA LEU A 71 3.99 -20.70 10.85
C LEU A 71 3.99 -22.11 11.43
N VAL A 72 4.88 -23.00 10.98
CA VAL A 72 5.07 -24.33 11.59
C VAL A 72 5.50 -24.20 13.04
N GLU A 73 6.47 -23.32 13.33
CA GLU A 73 6.94 -23.06 14.68
C GLU A 73 5.85 -22.44 15.57
N ALA A 74 5.08 -21.47 15.04
CA ALA A 74 3.94 -20.89 15.74
C ALA A 74 2.91 -21.97 16.15
N ARG A 75 2.59 -22.90 15.25
CA ARG A 75 1.70 -24.04 15.55
C ARG A 75 2.28 -24.96 16.63
N ARG A 76 3.57 -25.27 16.55
CA ARG A 76 4.27 -26.09 17.56
C ARG A 76 4.20 -25.45 18.95
N LEU A 77 4.44 -24.13 19.04
CA LEU A 77 4.35 -23.38 20.29
C LEU A 77 2.92 -23.34 20.84
N ALA A 78 1.92 -23.17 19.96
CA ALA A 78 0.51 -23.18 20.35
C ALA A 78 0.07 -24.55 20.91
N GLN A 79 0.55 -25.66 20.34
CA GLN A 79 0.32 -27.02 20.86
C GLN A 79 0.94 -27.24 22.24
N GLN A 80 2.00 -26.49 22.57
CA GLN A 80 2.63 -26.50 23.90
C GLN A 80 2.00 -25.49 24.87
N THR A 81 0.86 -24.89 24.52
CA THR A 81 0.17 -23.83 25.28
C THR A 81 1.01 -22.56 25.44
N LYS A 82 2.11 -22.42 24.69
CA LYS A 82 2.97 -21.22 24.65
C LYS A 82 2.39 -20.19 23.67
N LEU A 83 1.17 -19.76 23.93
CA LEU A 83 0.38 -18.95 22.99
C LEU A 83 0.99 -17.58 22.71
N ALA A 84 1.58 -16.93 23.72
CA ALA A 84 2.26 -15.65 23.51
C ALA A 84 3.48 -15.76 22.59
N GLU A 85 4.24 -16.85 22.68
CA GLU A 85 5.36 -17.14 21.77
C GLU A 85 4.85 -17.46 20.36
N ALA A 86 3.77 -18.25 20.25
CA ALA A 86 3.13 -18.57 18.98
C ALA A 86 2.67 -17.31 18.23
N VAL A 87 2.00 -16.39 18.92
CA VAL A 87 1.57 -15.09 18.36
C VAL A 87 2.78 -14.30 17.85
N ARG A 88 3.89 -14.24 18.59
CA ARG A 88 5.10 -13.52 18.14
C ARG A 88 5.69 -14.11 16.85
N GLN A 89 5.68 -15.43 16.71
CA GLN A 89 6.13 -16.10 15.48
C GLN A 89 5.18 -15.81 14.32
N GLY A 90 3.86 -15.86 14.55
CA GLY A 90 2.86 -15.47 13.55
C GLY A 90 3.03 -14.03 13.08
N GLU A 91 3.19 -13.07 14.00
CA GLU A 91 3.42 -11.66 13.66
C GLU A 91 4.71 -11.46 12.84
N THR A 92 5.74 -12.24 13.13
CA THR A 92 6.98 -12.22 12.35
C THR A 92 6.76 -12.72 10.93
N ALA A 93 5.95 -13.77 10.75
CA ALA A 93 5.55 -14.27 9.43
C ALA A 93 4.74 -13.22 8.65
N LYS A 94 3.76 -12.58 9.30
CA LYS A 94 2.94 -11.52 8.72
C LYS A 94 3.78 -10.33 8.25
N ARG A 95 4.67 -9.82 9.11
CA ARG A 95 5.57 -8.72 8.77
C ARG A 95 6.46 -9.07 7.57
N LEU A 96 7.07 -10.25 7.56
CA LEU A 96 7.91 -10.70 6.45
C LEU A 96 7.12 -10.78 5.13
N ALA A 97 5.88 -11.25 5.16
CA ALA A 97 5.02 -11.28 3.98
C ALA A 97 4.78 -9.87 3.42
N ILE A 98 4.38 -8.93 4.28
CA ILE A 98 4.12 -7.53 3.91
C ILE A 98 5.37 -6.86 3.35
N GLU A 99 6.49 -6.93 4.07
CA GLU A 99 7.75 -6.30 3.66
C GLU A 99 8.25 -6.86 2.32
N THR A 100 8.12 -8.17 2.11
CA THR A 100 8.50 -8.80 0.83
C THR A 100 7.63 -8.29 -0.31
N MET A 101 6.29 -8.27 -0.14
CA MET A 101 5.39 -7.76 -1.18
C MET A 101 5.68 -6.30 -1.54
N VAL A 102 5.88 -5.45 -0.54
CA VAL A 102 6.21 -4.03 -0.74
C VAL A 102 7.53 -3.88 -1.49
N ARG A 103 8.58 -4.60 -1.06
CA ARG A 103 9.91 -4.53 -1.70
C ARG A 103 9.89 -5.03 -3.14
N LEU A 104 9.22 -6.16 -3.40
CA LEU A 104 9.14 -6.72 -4.74
C LEU A 104 8.30 -5.84 -5.69
N LYS A 105 7.24 -5.20 -5.18
CA LYS A 105 6.50 -4.17 -5.93
C LYS A 105 7.28 -2.88 -6.14
N ALA A 106 8.09 -2.45 -5.18
CA ALA A 106 8.90 -1.24 -5.31
C ALA A 106 9.99 -1.36 -6.38
N GLY A 107 10.46 -2.59 -6.67
CA GLY A 107 11.31 -2.88 -7.83
C GLY A 107 10.53 -2.99 -9.15
N GLU A 108 9.20 -3.03 -9.09
CA GLU A 108 8.27 -3.16 -10.19
C GLU A 108 7.76 -1.77 -10.63
N THR A 109 8.66 -0.81 -10.84
CA THR A 109 8.31 0.36 -11.66
C THR A 109 8.17 -0.16 -13.09
N VAL A 110 6.95 -0.51 -13.49
CA VAL A 110 6.67 -0.88 -14.87
C VAL A 110 6.97 0.36 -15.71
N THR A 111 8.14 0.41 -16.34
CA THR A 111 8.37 1.33 -17.46
C THR A 111 7.48 0.80 -18.58
N HIS A 112 6.23 1.23 -18.60
CA HIS A 112 5.37 1.05 -19.75
C HIS A 112 6.00 1.88 -20.88
N ALA A 113 6.87 1.25 -21.68
CA ALA A 113 7.34 1.85 -22.91
C ALA A 113 6.13 1.91 -23.86
N LEU A 114 5.50 3.08 -23.93
CA LEU A 114 4.48 3.37 -24.93
C LEU A 114 5.15 3.29 -26.30
N ARG A 115 4.56 2.48 -27.20
CA ARG A 115 4.97 2.42 -28.61
C ARG A 115 3.87 3.07 -29.42
N PHE A 116 4.21 4.14 -30.11
CA PHE A 116 3.31 4.82 -31.03
C PHE A 116 3.62 4.38 -32.46
N GLU A 117 2.58 4.12 -33.25
CA GLU A 117 2.73 3.73 -34.66
C GLU A 117 3.20 4.92 -35.51
N THR A 118 2.73 6.13 -35.17
CA THR A 118 3.15 7.37 -35.81
C THR A 118 3.38 8.50 -34.81
N PRO A 119 4.19 9.53 -35.16
CA PRO A 119 4.29 10.75 -34.36
C PRO A 119 2.96 11.49 -34.14
N ALA A 120 1.99 11.31 -35.04
CA ALA A 120 0.65 11.88 -34.88
C ALA A 120 -0.14 11.18 -33.76
N ASP A 121 0.02 9.86 -33.61
CA ASP A 121 -0.59 9.10 -32.52
C ASP A 121 0.00 9.48 -31.16
N GLU A 122 1.32 9.68 -31.13
CA GLU A 122 2.04 10.17 -29.96
C GLU A 122 1.58 11.58 -29.57
N TYR A 123 1.47 12.49 -30.55
CA TYR A 123 0.94 13.83 -30.30
C TYR A 123 -0.50 13.80 -29.75
N ALA A 124 -1.36 12.96 -30.31
CA ALA A 124 -2.72 12.79 -29.81
C ALA A 124 -2.76 12.21 -28.39
N TYR A 125 -1.83 11.31 -28.05
CA TYR A 125 -1.66 10.81 -26.70
C TYR A 125 -1.22 11.92 -25.73
N GLU A 126 -0.19 12.68 -26.07
CA GLU A 126 0.32 13.77 -25.24
C GLU A 126 -0.71 14.88 -25.04
N LEU A 127 -1.57 15.13 -26.03
CA LEU A 127 -2.70 16.05 -25.89
C LEU A 127 -3.70 15.58 -24.82
N ARG A 128 -4.09 14.30 -24.84
CA ARG A 128 -4.98 13.73 -23.82
C ARG A 128 -4.34 13.74 -22.44
N ARG A 129 -3.03 13.42 -22.37
CA ARG A 129 -2.26 13.45 -21.12
C ARG A 129 -2.23 14.86 -20.52
N PHE A 130 -1.99 15.86 -21.36
CA PHE A 130 -2.03 17.25 -20.96
C PHE A 130 -3.39 17.65 -20.38
N ASP A 131 -4.49 17.33 -21.09
CA ASP A 131 -5.84 17.73 -20.68
C ASP A 131 -6.23 17.10 -19.33
N SER A 132 -5.90 15.83 -19.12
CA SER A 132 -6.07 15.15 -17.83
C SER A 132 -5.29 15.83 -16.71
N ASN A 133 -4.02 16.18 -16.95
CA ASN A 133 -3.18 16.85 -15.95
C ASN A 133 -3.68 18.26 -15.64
N ALA A 134 -4.11 19.01 -16.65
CA ALA A 134 -4.65 20.35 -16.49
C ALA A 134 -5.92 20.34 -15.63
N MET A 135 -6.81 19.37 -15.87
CA MET A 135 -8.00 19.15 -15.04
C MET A 135 -7.63 18.86 -13.58
N LEU A 136 -6.65 17.98 -13.34
CA LEU A 136 -6.18 17.69 -11.99
C LEU A 136 -5.62 18.93 -11.28
N VAL A 137 -4.87 19.78 -11.99
CA VAL A 137 -4.37 21.05 -11.43
C VAL A 137 -5.54 21.94 -11.02
N SER A 138 -6.54 22.12 -11.90
CA SER A 138 -7.71 22.94 -11.60
C SER A 138 -8.48 22.45 -10.38
N MET A 139 -8.77 21.14 -10.30
CA MET A 139 -9.49 20.55 -9.17
C MET A 139 -8.74 20.75 -7.85
N ASN A 140 -7.43 20.52 -7.84
CA ASN A 140 -6.64 20.66 -6.61
C ASN A 140 -6.40 22.11 -6.21
N LEU A 141 -6.45 23.06 -7.14
CA LEU A 141 -6.30 24.48 -6.86
C LEU A 141 -7.55 25.08 -6.21
N GLU A 142 -8.74 24.59 -6.56
CA GLU A 142 -10.01 25.01 -5.93
C GLU A 142 -10.03 24.74 -4.42
N ASP A 143 -9.40 23.64 -3.99
CA ASP A 143 -9.33 23.23 -2.58
C ASP A 143 -8.26 23.98 -1.76
N LYS A 144 -7.45 24.85 -2.37
CA LYS A 144 -6.32 25.53 -1.70
C LYS A 144 -6.53 27.06 -1.64
N GLY A 145 -6.59 27.60 -0.42
CA GLY A 145 -6.86 29.02 -0.14
C GLY A 145 -5.64 29.95 -0.05
N ASP A 146 -4.46 29.55 -0.53
CA ASP A 146 -3.23 30.36 -0.46
C ASP A 146 -2.98 31.13 -1.77
N ALA A 147 -2.93 32.47 -1.69
CA ALA A 147 -2.76 33.35 -2.84
C ALA A 147 -1.36 33.29 -3.48
N GLY A 148 -0.30 33.04 -2.70
CA GLY A 148 1.06 32.89 -3.19
C GLY A 148 1.26 31.58 -3.94
N LEU A 149 0.66 30.50 -3.43
CA LEU A 149 0.59 29.21 -4.13
C LEU A 149 -0.18 29.34 -5.45
N ARG A 150 -1.32 30.04 -5.43
CA ARG A 150 -2.15 30.27 -6.61
C ARG A 150 -1.40 30.99 -7.72
N GLY A 151 -0.69 32.07 -7.40
CA GLY A 151 0.11 32.81 -8.38
C GLY A 151 1.21 31.94 -9.05
N ARG A 152 1.84 31.04 -8.30
CA ARG A 152 2.83 30.11 -8.85
C ARG A 152 2.19 29.08 -9.78
N VAL A 153 1.05 28.51 -9.40
CA VAL A 153 0.29 27.54 -10.22
C VAL A 153 -0.21 28.20 -11.51
N ASP A 154 -0.75 29.41 -11.42
CA ASP A 154 -1.26 30.15 -12.59
C ASP A 154 -0.15 30.47 -13.60
N ALA A 155 1.07 30.78 -13.13
CA ALA A 155 2.22 31.00 -13.99
C ALA A 155 2.61 29.73 -14.77
N GLU A 156 2.63 28.57 -14.10
CA GLU A 156 2.91 27.28 -14.76
C GLU A 156 1.80 26.92 -15.77
N MET A 157 0.52 27.10 -15.41
CA MET A 157 -0.63 26.87 -16.30
C MET A 157 -0.57 27.77 -17.54
N THR A 158 -0.18 29.04 -17.38
CA THR A 158 -0.02 29.98 -18.49
C THR A 158 1.10 29.55 -19.43
N ALA A 159 2.25 29.16 -18.89
CA ALA A 159 3.37 28.66 -19.69
C ALA A 159 3.00 27.37 -20.45
N ALA A 160 2.33 26.44 -19.76
CA ALA A 160 1.81 25.20 -20.34
C ALA A 160 0.85 25.48 -21.51
N GLY A 161 -0.10 26.42 -21.34
CA GLY A 161 -1.06 26.79 -22.37
C GLY A 161 -0.42 27.40 -23.62
N ARG A 162 0.61 28.25 -23.46
CA ARG A 162 1.38 28.80 -24.59
C ARG A 162 2.10 27.71 -25.39
N LEU A 163 2.71 26.74 -24.69
CA LEU A 163 3.38 25.61 -25.32
C LEU A 163 2.39 24.72 -26.07
N LYS A 164 1.21 24.43 -25.48
CA LYS A 164 0.14 23.69 -26.15
C LYS A 164 -0.32 24.36 -27.44
N ALA A 165 -0.52 25.68 -27.42
CA ALA A 165 -0.92 26.44 -28.59
C ALA A 165 0.13 26.39 -29.73
N ALA A 166 1.41 26.54 -29.37
CA ALA A 166 2.50 26.41 -30.33
C ALA A 166 2.62 24.97 -30.88
N ALA A 167 2.37 23.95 -30.06
CA ALA A 167 2.40 22.56 -30.48
C ALA A 167 1.27 22.25 -31.46
N ALA A 168 0.09 22.83 -31.25
CA ALA A 168 -1.04 22.74 -32.18
C ALA A 168 -0.70 23.35 -33.55
N ALA A 169 0.02 24.48 -33.59
CA ALA A 169 0.48 25.08 -34.84
C ALA A 169 1.52 24.21 -35.57
N GLU A 170 2.42 23.54 -34.84
CA GLU A 170 3.38 22.58 -35.40
C GLU A 170 2.67 21.34 -35.97
N ALA A 171 1.72 20.78 -35.22
CA ALA A 171 0.91 19.64 -35.67
C ALA A 171 0.07 19.97 -36.90
N ALA A 172 -0.56 21.16 -36.93
CA ALA A 172 -1.32 21.64 -38.10
C ALA A 172 -0.45 21.77 -39.36
N ALA A 173 0.86 21.99 -39.20
CA ALA A 173 1.83 22.02 -40.28
C ALA A 173 2.50 20.66 -40.55
N GLY A 174 1.99 19.57 -39.97
CA GLY A 174 2.52 18.21 -40.13
C GLY A 174 3.81 17.93 -39.35
N ARG A 175 4.29 18.86 -38.53
CA ARG A 175 5.53 18.73 -37.74
C ARG A 175 5.26 18.07 -36.39
N TYR A 176 4.70 16.87 -36.44
CA TYR A 176 4.28 16.14 -35.23
C TYR A 176 5.42 15.84 -34.26
N GLY A 177 6.63 15.54 -34.75
CA GLY A 177 7.77 15.31 -33.85
C GLY A 177 8.19 16.55 -33.04
N GLU A 178 8.02 17.75 -33.60
CA GLU A 178 8.23 19.01 -32.86
C GLU A 178 7.08 19.25 -31.88
N ALA A 179 5.85 19.02 -32.34
CA ALA A 179 4.65 19.16 -31.52
C ALA A 179 4.67 18.25 -30.28
N VAL A 180 5.13 17.00 -30.41
CA VAL A 180 5.33 16.06 -29.29
C VAL A 180 6.29 16.63 -28.26
N LYS A 181 7.52 17.00 -28.66
CA LYS A 181 8.53 17.57 -27.74
C LYS A 181 8.00 18.81 -27.01
N ARG A 182 7.23 19.62 -27.71
CA ARG A 182 6.62 20.83 -27.14
C ARG A 182 5.52 20.49 -26.15
N MET A 183 4.71 19.47 -26.42
CA MET A 183 3.71 18.95 -25.47
C MET A 183 4.35 18.30 -24.24
N GLU A 184 5.45 17.55 -24.37
CA GLU A 184 6.20 17.01 -23.23
C GLU A 184 6.68 18.14 -22.30
N THR A 185 7.20 19.22 -22.89
CA THR A 185 7.60 20.42 -22.16
C THR A 185 6.40 21.06 -21.46
N ALA A 186 5.26 21.15 -22.14
CA ALA A 186 4.01 21.68 -21.59
C ALA A 186 3.51 20.84 -20.39
N SER A 187 3.54 19.52 -20.51
CA SER A 187 3.21 18.56 -19.44
C SER A 187 4.17 18.68 -18.25
N GLY A 188 5.44 19.04 -18.48
CA GLY A 188 6.40 19.35 -17.42
C GLY A 188 6.00 20.55 -16.56
N HIS A 189 5.39 21.59 -17.14
CA HIS A 189 4.82 22.71 -16.39
C HIS A 189 3.64 22.27 -15.51
N LEU A 190 2.72 21.46 -16.05
CA LEU A 190 1.59 20.94 -15.28
C LEU A 190 2.05 20.04 -14.12
N THR A 191 3.10 19.25 -14.33
CA THR A 191 3.70 18.42 -13.27
C THR A 191 4.24 19.27 -12.13
N ARG A 192 4.93 20.38 -12.42
CA ARG A 192 5.40 21.32 -11.39
C ARG A 192 4.25 21.99 -10.64
N ALA A 193 3.15 22.32 -11.34
CA ALA A 193 1.94 22.85 -10.72
C ALA A 193 1.32 21.85 -9.74
N LEU A 194 1.17 20.58 -10.15
CA LEU A 194 0.67 19.50 -9.28
C LEU A 194 1.58 19.26 -8.07
N GLN A 195 2.90 19.24 -8.27
CA GLN A 195 3.86 19.11 -7.17
C GLN A 195 3.77 20.26 -6.17
N ALA A 196 3.58 21.50 -6.64
CA ALA A 196 3.37 22.65 -5.77
C ALA A 196 2.07 22.53 -4.94
N LEU A 197 1.04 21.85 -5.48
CA LEU A 197 -0.21 21.54 -4.81
C LEU A 197 -0.11 20.33 -3.85
N GLY A 198 1.06 19.68 -3.77
CA GLY A 198 1.29 18.51 -2.92
C GLY A 198 0.81 17.19 -3.52
N VAL A 199 0.49 17.17 -4.82
CA VAL A 199 0.09 15.95 -5.54
C VAL A 199 1.38 15.26 -6.05
N PRO A 200 1.67 14.02 -5.59
CA PRO A 200 2.78 13.26 -6.14
C PRO A 200 2.47 12.83 -7.57
N VAL A 201 3.37 13.16 -8.49
CA VAL A 201 3.32 12.77 -9.90
C VAL A 201 4.68 12.16 -10.26
N PHE A 202 4.64 10.95 -10.83
CA PHE A 202 5.79 10.12 -11.16
C PHE A 202 5.91 9.95 -12.68
#